data_AF-A0A7Y7TSN8-F1
#
_entry.id   AF-A0A7Y7TSN8-F1
#
_cell.length_a   1.000
_cell.length_b   1.000
_cell.length_c   1.000
_cell.angle_alpha   90.00
_cell.angle_beta   90.00
_cell.angle_gamma   90.00
#
_symmetry.space_group_name_H-M   'P 1'
#
loop_
_entity.id
_entity.type
_entity.pdbx_description
1 polymer ?
#
loop_
_entity_poly.entity_id
_entity_poly.type
_entity_poly.pdbx_seq_one_letter_code
_entity_poly.pdbx_strand_id
1 'polypeptide(L)'
;VHFVTNCVVGKTISIKDLEDEGFKGIFVASGAGLPRFMNIKGENLVGVMSSNEYLTRVNLMDAASEDSDTPVFKGKKVAIIGGGNTAMDSVRTAKRLGAERAMIVYRRSESEMPARLEEVKHAKEEGIEFWTLHNPIEYIGNEQGRVTHMLLQVMTLGEPDESGRRSPVEIPGKTELVEVDEVVVSVGVSPNPLIPQSVQGLEVTKWGTVVVNNDTMQSAVPIIFAGGDIVRGGATVILAMGDGRRAAKAMDEWIKK
;
A
#
# COMPACT_ATOMS: atom_id res chain seq x y z
N VAL A 1 1.16 26.99 -11.25
CA VAL A 1 1.49 25.91 -10.30
C VAL A 1 2.99 25.68 -10.39
N HIS A 2 3.70 25.79 -9.27
CA HIS A 2 5.13 25.51 -9.19
C HIS A 2 5.32 24.18 -8.46
N PHE A 3 6.17 23.29 -8.99
CA PHE A 3 6.47 22.01 -8.37
C PHE A 3 7.86 22.08 -7.73
N VAL A 4 7.93 21.77 -6.43
CA VAL A 4 9.18 21.61 -5.70
C VAL A 4 9.35 20.13 -5.39
N THR A 5 10.23 19.47 -6.13
CA THR A 5 10.54 18.05 -5.93
C THR A 5 11.60 17.87 -4.84
N ASN A 6 11.78 16.63 -4.36
CA ASN A 6 12.76 16.30 -3.30
C ASN A 6 12.56 17.08 -1.99
N CYS A 7 11.33 17.54 -1.74
CA CYS A 7 10.98 18.30 -0.55
C CYS A 7 10.00 17.49 0.31
N VAL A 8 10.44 17.13 1.52
CA VAL A 8 9.64 16.38 2.47
C VAL A 8 9.11 17.32 3.54
N VAL A 9 7.83 17.69 3.44
CA VAL A 9 7.17 18.55 4.44
C VAL A 9 7.18 17.84 5.81
N GLY A 10 7.54 18.57 6.88
CA GLY A 10 7.82 18.04 8.21
C GLY A 10 9.27 17.61 8.44
N LYS A 11 10.13 17.68 7.42
CA LYS A 11 11.59 17.45 7.51
C LYS A 11 12.40 18.54 6.83
N THR A 12 12.19 18.75 5.53
CA THR A 12 12.87 19.77 4.72
C THR A 12 12.31 21.16 4.98
N ILE A 13 10.99 21.25 5.10
CA ILE A 13 10.24 22.48 5.36
C ILE A 13 9.12 22.17 6.34
N SER A 14 8.84 23.05 7.29
CA SER A 14 7.71 22.91 8.22
C SER A 14 6.46 23.60 7.67
N ILE A 15 5.30 23.28 8.24
CA ILE A 15 4.06 24.01 7.93
C ILE A 15 4.19 25.49 8.31
N LYS A 16 4.92 25.79 9.40
CA LYS A 16 5.18 27.17 9.81
C LYS A 16 6.00 27.94 8.78
N ASP A 17 7.02 27.31 8.20
CA ASP A 17 7.82 27.96 7.16
C ASP A 17 6.95 28.33 5.94
N LEU A 18 5.99 27.45 5.57
CA LEU A 18 5.00 27.77 4.53
C LEU A 18 4.09 28.96 4.95
N GLU A 19 3.68 29.03 6.20
CA GLU A 19 2.93 30.20 6.69
C GLU A 19 3.76 31.49 6.62
N ASP A 20 5.03 31.42 7.04
CA ASP A 20 5.98 32.54 7.04
C ASP A 20 6.34 33.00 5.61
N GLU A 21 6.35 32.09 4.63
CA GLU A 21 6.45 32.39 3.20
C GLU A 21 5.17 33.05 2.60
N GLY A 22 4.12 33.19 3.42
CA GLY A 22 2.90 33.90 3.05
C GLY A 22 1.83 33.05 2.39
N PHE A 23 1.96 31.72 2.42
CA PHE A 23 0.89 30.82 1.96
C PHE A 23 -0.37 31.05 2.80
N LYS A 24 -1.50 31.26 2.11
CA LYS A 24 -2.80 31.58 2.75
C LYS A 24 -3.69 30.37 2.98
N GLY A 25 -3.30 29.20 2.49
CA GLY A 25 -4.05 27.95 2.62
C GLY A 25 -3.14 26.79 2.22
N ILE A 26 -3.27 25.67 2.93
CA ILE A 26 -2.42 24.49 2.75
C ILE A 26 -3.32 23.29 2.50
N PHE A 27 -3.08 22.56 1.40
CA PHE A 27 -3.78 21.33 1.09
C PHE A 27 -2.86 20.12 1.28
N VAL A 28 -3.17 19.26 2.24
CA VAL A 28 -2.46 18.02 2.53
C VAL A 28 -3.04 16.89 1.67
N ALA A 29 -2.23 16.43 0.72
CA ALA A 29 -2.56 15.35 -0.19
C ALA A 29 -1.47 14.26 -0.21
N SER A 30 -0.87 13.97 0.94
CA SER A 30 0.26 13.02 1.07
C SER A 30 -0.12 11.54 0.88
N GLY A 31 -1.41 11.25 0.73
CA GLY A 31 -1.94 9.90 0.56
C GLY A 31 -1.67 8.96 1.74
N ALA A 32 -1.82 7.64 1.49
CA ALA A 32 -1.50 6.57 2.42
C ALA A 32 -0.37 5.71 1.81
N GLY A 33 0.88 6.06 2.11
CA GLY A 33 2.06 5.44 1.48
C GLY A 33 2.91 4.57 2.40
N LEU A 34 2.57 4.45 3.68
CA LEU A 34 3.35 3.64 4.62
C LEU A 34 2.92 2.16 4.50
N PRO A 35 3.81 1.23 4.12
CA PRO A 35 3.44 -0.17 3.95
C PRO A 35 3.12 -0.84 5.29
N ARG A 36 2.19 -1.80 5.27
CA ARG A 36 1.97 -2.72 6.37
C ARG A 36 2.64 -4.06 6.09
N PHE A 37 3.12 -4.65 7.18
CA PHE A 37 3.66 -6.00 7.22
C PHE A 37 2.75 -6.90 8.06
N MET A 38 2.91 -8.21 7.93
CA MET A 38 2.10 -9.22 8.60
C MET A 38 2.49 -9.41 10.07
N ASN A 39 3.70 -9.01 10.45
CA ASN A 39 4.33 -9.26 11.75
C ASN A 39 4.47 -10.75 12.05
N ILE A 40 4.96 -11.51 11.07
CA ILE A 40 5.22 -12.96 11.21
C ILE A 40 6.72 -13.24 11.26
N LYS A 41 7.09 -14.43 11.72
CA LYS A 41 8.49 -14.85 11.78
C LYS A 41 9.09 -14.89 10.38
N GLY A 42 10.32 -14.40 10.24
CA GLY A 42 11.07 -14.40 8.97
C GLY A 42 10.76 -13.24 8.02
N GLU A 43 9.93 -12.28 8.42
CA GLU A 43 9.55 -11.13 7.56
C GLU A 43 10.71 -10.18 7.23
N ASN A 44 11.84 -10.29 7.95
CA ASN A 44 13.07 -9.53 7.71
C ASN A 44 14.13 -10.31 6.92
N LEU A 45 13.79 -11.48 6.36
CA LEU A 45 14.74 -12.28 5.55
C LEU A 45 15.06 -11.57 4.22
N VAL A 46 16.27 -11.81 3.70
CA VAL A 46 16.66 -11.34 2.37
C VAL A 46 15.73 -11.98 1.33
N GLY A 47 15.15 -11.16 0.47
CA GLY A 47 14.14 -11.57 -0.52
C GLY A 47 12.69 -11.33 -0.06
N VAL A 48 12.47 -10.89 1.19
CA VAL A 48 11.16 -10.41 1.64
C VAL A 48 11.13 -8.88 1.60
N MET A 49 10.13 -8.28 0.95
CA MET A 49 9.98 -6.83 0.89
C MET A 49 8.52 -6.40 0.80
N SER A 50 8.26 -5.10 0.95
CA SER A 50 6.92 -4.54 0.72
C SER A 50 6.67 -4.30 -0.77
N SER A 51 5.40 -4.31 -1.18
CA SER A 51 5.03 -3.90 -2.56
C SER A 51 5.41 -2.46 -2.86
N ASN A 52 5.39 -1.59 -1.83
CA ASN A 52 5.82 -0.20 -1.98
C ASN A 52 7.29 -0.13 -2.39
N GLU A 53 8.18 -0.87 -1.72
CA GLU A 53 9.59 -0.95 -2.10
C GLU A 53 9.74 -1.56 -3.51
N TYR A 54 9.12 -2.71 -3.75
CA TYR A 54 9.24 -3.45 -5.00
C TYR A 54 8.82 -2.62 -6.21
N LEU A 55 7.61 -2.04 -6.17
CA LEU A 55 7.10 -1.21 -7.26
C LEU A 55 7.80 0.14 -7.35
N THR A 56 8.34 0.69 -6.26
CA THR A 56 9.18 1.90 -6.33
C THR A 56 10.47 1.61 -7.10
N ARG A 57 11.16 0.51 -6.77
CA ARG A 57 12.37 0.09 -7.50
C ARG A 57 12.06 -0.08 -8.98
N VAL A 58 11.01 -0.81 -9.33
CA VAL A 58 10.70 -1.11 -10.73
C VAL A 58 10.18 0.12 -11.48
N ASN A 59 9.18 0.84 -10.94
CA ASN A 59 8.48 1.88 -11.69
C ASN A 59 9.13 3.26 -11.60
N LEU A 60 9.63 3.64 -10.41
CA LEU A 60 10.23 4.97 -10.21
C LEU A 60 11.72 4.96 -10.54
N MET A 61 12.42 3.91 -10.13
CA MET A 61 13.87 3.80 -10.32
C MET A 61 14.27 3.05 -11.60
N ASP A 62 13.29 2.58 -12.38
CA ASP A 62 13.50 1.80 -13.61
C ASP A 62 14.43 0.58 -13.43
N ALA A 63 14.37 -0.07 -12.25
CA ALA A 63 15.28 -1.16 -11.90
C ALA A 63 15.14 -2.42 -12.78
N ALA A 64 14.13 -2.47 -13.66
CA ALA A 64 13.99 -3.50 -14.67
C ALA A 64 15.01 -3.34 -15.81
N SER A 65 15.42 -2.10 -16.11
CA SER A 65 16.38 -1.74 -17.14
C SER A 65 17.81 -2.09 -16.73
N GLU A 66 18.64 -2.49 -17.69
CA GLU A 66 20.06 -2.74 -17.48
C GLU A 66 20.86 -1.45 -17.24
N ASP A 67 20.31 -0.30 -17.65
CA ASP A 67 20.92 1.02 -17.51
C ASP A 67 20.63 1.67 -16.14
N SER A 68 19.84 1.04 -15.27
CA SER A 68 19.53 1.57 -13.94
C SER A 68 20.56 1.17 -12.91
N ASP A 69 21.04 2.14 -12.13
CA ASP A 69 21.90 1.90 -10.96
C ASP A 69 21.15 1.21 -9.80
N THR A 70 19.81 1.23 -9.82
CA THR A 70 19.01 0.63 -8.75
C THR A 70 18.83 -0.86 -9.00
N PRO A 71 19.30 -1.74 -8.11
CA PRO A 71 19.06 -3.17 -8.27
C PRO A 71 17.61 -3.53 -7.91
N VAL A 72 17.07 -4.50 -8.64
CA VAL A 72 15.89 -5.27 -8.24
C VAL A 72 16.26 -6.75 -8.23
N PHE A 73 15.81 -7.46 -7.20
CA PHE A 73 15.96 -8.90 -7.19
C PHE A 73 14.99 -9.51 -8.22
N LYS A 74 15.46 -10.50 -8.98
CA LYS A 74 14.67 -11.21 -10.00
C LYS A 74 14.47 -12.65 -9.52
N GLY A 75 13.52 -12.86 -8.59
CA GLY A 75 13.20 -14.18 -8.08
C GLY A 75 12.64 -15.11 -9.16
N LYS A 76 12.89 -16.41 -9.03
CA LYS A 76 12.33 -17.44 -9.91
C LYS A 76 10.99 -17.96 -9.41
N LYS A 77 10.81 -18.00 -8.08
CA LYS A 77 9.61 -18.48 -7.37
C LYS A 77 9.12 -17.36 -6.46
N VAL A 78 8.31 -16.48 -7.03
CA VAL A 78 7.87 -15.24 -6.39
C VAL A 78 6.47 -15.41 -5.82
N ALA A 79 6.29 -15.07 -4.54
CA ALA A 79 4.98 -15.00 -3.89
C ALA A 79 4.61 -13.56 -3.54
N ILE A 80 3.44 -13.12 -3.97
CA ILE A 80 2.85 -11.82 -3.60
C ILE A 80 1.73 -12.06 -2.61
N ILE A 81 1.80 -11.43 -1.44
CA ILE A 81 0.86 -11.64 -0.35
C ILE A 81 -0.21 -10.55 -0.35
N GLY A 82 -1.41 -10.87 -0.83
CA GLY A 82 -2.51 -9.92 -0.94
C GLY A 82 -3.44 -10.23 -2.12
N GLY A 83 -4.55 -9.51 -2.21
CA GLY A 83 -5.55 -9.70 -3.29
C GLY A 83 -6.09 -8.40 -3.89
N GLY A 84 -5.44 -7.27 -3.61
CA GLY A 84 -5.81 -5.97 -4.18
C GLY A 84 -5.06 -5.64 -5.47
N ASN A 85 -5.34 -4.48 -6.07
CA ASN A 85 -4.69 -4.06 -7.32
C ASN A 85 -3.16 -4.02 -7.18
N THR A 86 -2.63 -3.51 -6.07
CA THR A 86 -1.18 -3.51 -5.80
C THR A 86 -0.56 -4.91 -5.82
N ALA A 87 -1.31 -5.94 -5.38
CA ALA A 87 -0.85 -7.32 -5.46
C ALA A 87 -0.83 -7.80 -6.92
N MET A 88 -1.86 -7.47 -7.71
CA MET A 88 -1.92 -7.78 -9.15
C MET A 88 -0.80 -7.10 -9.93
N ASP A 89 -0.53 -5.83 -9.66
CA ASP A 89 0.58 -5.09 -10.28
C ASP A 89 1.93 -5.74 -9.94
N SER A 90 2.14 -6.09 -8.67
CA SER A 90 3.38 -6.70 -8.20
C SER A 90 3.59 -8.08 -8.81
N VAL A 91 2.56 -8.94 -8.90
CA VAL A 91 2.72 -10.30 -9.41
C VAL A 91 2.95 -10.32 -10.92
N ARG A 92 2.29 -9.43 -11.67
CA ARG A 92 2.50 -9.29 -13.11
C ARG A 92 3.86 -8.68 -13.40
N THR A 93 4.33 -7.78 -12.55
CA THR A 93 5.70 -7.24 -12.60
C THR A 93 6.72 -8.36 -12.40
N ALA A 94 6.56 -9.20 -11.36
CA ALA A 94 7.43 -10.35 -11.13
C ALA A 94 7.47 -11.29 -12.34
N LYS A 95 6.30 -11.58 -12.94
CA LYS A 95 6.22 -12.40 -14.15
C LYS A 95 7.02 -11.81 -15.31
N ARG A 96 6.89 -10.50 -15.56
CA ARG A 96 7.63 -9.77 -16.61
C ARG A 96 9.13 -9.68 -16.34
N LEU A 97 9.54 -9.66 -15.07
CA LEU A 97 10.96 -9.70 -14.66
C LEU A 97 11.58 -11.10 -14.78
N GLY A 98 10.83 -12.09 -15.24
CA GLY A 98 11.34 -13.43 -15.56
C GLY A 98 11.09 -14.48 -14.47
N ALA A 99 10.15 -14.24 -13.55
CA ALA A 99 9.71 -15.26 -12.61
C ALA A 99 9.12 -16.47 -13.37
N GLU A 100 9.70 -17.65 -13.12
CA GLU A 100 9.22 -18.91 -13.67
C GLU A 100 7.87 -19.27 -13.05
N ARG A 101 7.77 -19.05 -11.74
CA ARG A 101 6.57 -19.25 -10.94
C ARG A 101 6.24 -17.96 -10.18
N ALA A 102 5.09 -17.37 -10.50
CA ALA A 102 4.57 -16.19 -9.82
C ALA A 102 3.21 -16.52 -9.19
N MET A 103 3.07 -16.27 -7.89
CA MET A 103 1.92 -16.66 -7.10
C MET A 103 1.27 -15.45 -6.42
N ILE A 104 -0.05 -15.39 -6.45
CA ILE A 104 -0.86 -14.60 -5.51
C ILE A 104 -1.24 -15.50 -4.35
N VAL A 105 -0.87 -15.11 -3.13
CA VAL A 105 -1.31 -15.77 -1.90
C VAL A 105 -2.34 -14.87 -1.23
N TYR A 106 -3.57 -15.37 -1.10
CA TYR A 106 -4.68 -14.60 -0.55
C TYR A 106 -5.48 -15.41 0.46
N ARG A 107 -5.67 -14.82 1.65
CA ARG A 107 -6.34 -15.49 2.78
C ARG A 107 -7.84 -15.76 2.58
N ARG A 108 -8.48 -15.16 1.57
CA ARG A 108 -9.90 -15.38 1.24
C ARG A 108 -10.02 -16.03 -0.14
N SER A 109 -11.25 -16.26 -0.59
CA SER A 109 -11.47 -16.77 -1.94
C SER A 109 -11.39 -15.65 -2.98
N GLU A 110 -11.41 -16.05 -4.26
CA GLU A 110 -11.40 -15.11 -5.37
C GLU A 110 -12.58 -14.14 -5.35
N SER A 111 -13.78 -14.56 -4.91
CA SER A 111 -14.96 -13.68 -4.84
C SER A 111 -14.80 -12.53 -3.85
N GLU A 112 -13.90 -12.66 -2.87
CA GLU A 112 -13.61 -11.59 -1.91
C GLU A 112 -12.37 -10.76 -2.29
N MET A 113 -11.73 -11.00 -3.44
CA MET A 113 -10.58 -10.21 -3.89
C MET A 113 -11.01 -8.77 -4.18
N PRO A 114 -10.37 -7.76 -3.56
CA PRO A 114 -10.68 -6.36 -3.84
C PRO A 114 -10.06 -5.83 -5.14
N ALA A 115 -9.22 -6.61 -5.82
CA ALA A 115 -8.70 -6.25 -7.14
C ALA A 115 -9.83 -6.13 -8.18
N ARG A 116 -9.59 -5.32 -9.21
CA ARG A 116 -10.50 -5.24 -10.36
C ARG A 116 -10.58 -6.61 -11.05
N LEU A 117 -11.78 -7.04 -11.40
CA LEU A 117 -12.02 -8.32 -12.07
C LEU A 117 -11.20 -8.48 -13.35
N GLU A 118 -11.04 -7.39 -14.11
CA GLU A 118 -10.20 -7.35 -15.31
C GLU A 118 -8.73 -7.64 -15.00
N GLU A 119 -8.18 -7.07 -13.93
CA GLU A 119 -6.79 -7.32 -13.51
C GLU A 119 -6.58 -8.76 -13.07
N VAL A 120 -7.53 -9.35 -12.34
CA VAL A 120 -7.50 -10.76 -11.96
C VAL A 120 -7.54 -11.65 -13.19
N LYS A 121 -8.38 -11.33 -14.18
CA LYS A 121 -8.46 -12.06 -15.45
C LYS A 121 -7.14 -11.99 -16.22
N HIS A 122 -6.58 -10.79 -16.41
CA HIS A 122 -5.29 -10.62 -17.09
C HIS A 122 -4.16 -11.36 -16.37
N ALA A 123 -4.13 -11.34 -15.03
CA ALA A 123 -3.16 -12.09 -14.26
C ALA A 123 -3.25 -13.61 -14.52
N LYS A 124 -4.46 -14.17 -14.59
CA LYS A 124 -4.67 -15.58 -14.95
C LYS A 124 -4.21 -15.90 -16.37
N GLU A 125 -4.50 -15.01 -17.33
CA GLU A 125 -4.07 -15.16 -18.73
C GLU A 125 -2.53 -15.11 -18.87
N GLU A 126 -1.85 -14.37 -17.99
CA GLU A 126 -0.37 -14.34 -17.89
C GLU A 126 0.22 -15.57 -17.17
N GLY A 127 -0.62 -16.53 -16.73
CA GLY A 127 -0.21 -17.78 -16.10
C GLY A 127 0.18 -17.65 -14.63
N ILE A 128 -0.36 -16.65 -13.92
CA ILE A 128 -0.15 -16.47 -12.48
C ILE A 128 -0.97 -17.50 -11.69
N GLU A 129 -0.33 -18.10 -10.69
CA GLU A 129 -0.98 -19.03 -9.78
C GLU A 129 -1.74 -18.30 -8.67
N PHE A 130 -2.95 -18.76 -8.34
CA PHE A 130 -3.76 -18.18 -7.28
C PHE A 130 -3.92 -19.16 -6.12
N TRP A 131 -3.17 -18.91 -5.05
CA TRP A 131 -3.25 -19.61 -3.77
C TRP A 131 -4.25 -18.90 -2.86
N THR A 132 -5.54 -19.01 -3.22
CA THR A 132 -6.66 -18.51 -2.39
C THR A 132 -6.88 -19.38 -1.17
N LEU A 133 -7.49 -18.83 -0.11
CA LEU A 133 -7.67 -19.50 1.18
C LEU A 133 -6.35 -19.95 1.81
N HIS A 134 -5.28 -19.18 1.60
CA HIS A 134 -3.97 -19.41 2.21
C HIS A 134 -3.44 -18.12 2.83
N ASN A 135 -2.84 -18.24 4.02
CA ASN A 135 -2.23 -17.10 4.70
C ASN A 135 -0.84 -17.49 5.21
N PRO A 136 0.23 -16.74 4.87
CA PRO A 136 1.54 -16.98 5.43
C PRO A 136 1.53 -16.82 6.96
N ILE A 137 2.19 -17.75 7.64
CA ILE A 137 2.40 -17.71 9.11
C ILE A 137 3.89 -17.70 9.49
N GLU A 138 4.78 -18.10 8.58
CA GLU A 138 6.22 -18.03 8.76
C GLU A 138 6.93 -18.01 7.40
N TYR A 139 7.99 -17.20 7.28
CA TYR A 139 8.98 -17.30 6.21
C TYR A 139 10.24 -17.97 6.73
N ILE A 140 10.78 -18.92 5.96
CA ILE A 140 11.89 -19.76 6.37
C ILE A 140 13.10 -19.42 5.52
N GLY A 141 14.20 -19.12 6.19
CA GLY A 141 15.47 -18.72 5.57
C GLY A 141 16.52 -19.83 5.58
N ASN A 142 17.50 -19.71 4.69
CA ASN A 142 18.72 -20.50 4.73
C ASN A 142 19.76 -19.90 5.71
N GLU A 143 20.94 -20.52 5.80
CA GLU A 143 22.04 -20.07 6.67
C GLU A 143 22.56 -18.65 6.34
N GLN A 144 22.35 -18.16 5.12
CA GLN A 144 22.69 -16.79 4.73
C GLN A 144 21.56 -15.78 5.00
N GLY A 145 20.47 -16.21 5.65
CA GLY A 145 19.31 -15.36 5.94
C GLY A 145 18.45 -15.04 4.71
N ARG A 146 18.54 -15.81 3.62
CA ARG A 146 17.70 -15.65 2.43
C ARG A 146 16.45 -16.52 2.53
N VAL A 147 15.29 -15.97 2.17
CA VAL A 147 14.03 -16.73 2.10
C VAL A 147 14.16 -17.89 1.11
N THR A 148 13.65 -19.05 1.50
CA THR A 148 13.62 -20.27 0.67
C THR A 148 12.24 -20.92 0.65
N HIS A 149 11.45 -20.72 1.70
CA HIS A 149 10.12 -21.28 1.82
C HIS A 149 9.21 -20.33 2.59
N MET A 150 7.90 -20.45 2.35
CA MET A 150 6.85 -19.89 3.18
C MET A 150 5.97 -21.02 3.71
N LEU A 151 5.66 -20.97 5.00
CA LEU A 151 4.66 -21.83 5.61
C LEU A 151 3.31 -21.14 5.54
N LEU A 152 2.37 -21.76 4.84
CA LEU A 152 1.02 -21.27 4.66
C LEU A 152 0.06 -22.01 5.58
N GLN A 153 -0.76 -21.26 6.31
CA GLN A 153 -1.94 -21.77 6.97
C GLN A 153 -3.09 -21.85 5.96
N VAL A 154 -3.75 -23.02 5.89
CA VAL A 154 -4.93 -23.20 5.06
C VAL A 154 -6.16 -22.65 5.76
N MET A 155 -6.96 -21.90 5.03
CA MET A 155 -8.13 -21.19 5.55
C MET A 155 -9.43 -21.79 5.00
N THR A 156 -10.53 -21.47 5.66
CA THR A 156 -11.90 -21.58 5.15
C THR A 156 -12.60 -20.24 5.32
N LEU A 157 -13.73 -20.05 4.66
CA LEU A 157 -14.54 -18.85 4.82
C LEU A 157 -15.52 -19.03 5.98
N GLY A 158 -15.52 -18.09 6.92
CA GLY A 158 -16.51 -17.94 7.97
C GLY A 158 -17.59 -16.92 7.60
N GLU A 159 -18.10 -16.24 8.61
CA GLU A 159 -19.11 -15.19 8.48
C GLU A 159 -18.53 -13.89 7.89
N PRO A 160 -19.37 -13.06 7.23
CA PRO A 160 -18.97 -11.73 6.77
C PRO A 160 -18.37 -10.85 7.88
N ASP A 161 -17.30 -10.12 7.54
CA ASP A 161 -16.68 -9.08 8.38
C ASP A 161 -17.41 -7.73 8.25
N GLU A 162 -16.92 -6.70 8.94
CA GLU A 162 -17.44 -5.31 8.86
C GLU A 162 -17.40 -4.72 7.43
N SER A 163 -16.57 -5.26 6.54
CA SER A 163 -16.53 -4.87 5.12
C SER A 163 -17.54 -5.62 4.25
N GLY A 164 -18.33 -6.53 4.85
CA GLY A 164 -19.29 -7.39 4.16
C GLY A 164 -18.67 -8.60 3.47
N ARG A 165 -17.36 -8.80 3.58
CA ARG A 165 -16.64 -9.92 2.95
C ARG A 165 -16.48 -11.06 3.95
N ARG A 166 -16.60 -12.30 3.49
CA ARG A 166 -16.44 -13.47 4.37
C ARG A 166 -15.05 -13.48 5.03
N SER A 167 -15.04 -13.66 6.34
CA SER A 167 -13.83 -13.68 7.16
C SER A 167 -13.03 -14.96 6.91
N PRO A 168 -11.70 -14.89 6.84
CA PRO A 168 -10.88 -16.08 6.77
C PRO A 168 -10.76 -16.72 8.16
N VAL A 169 -10.97 -18.03 8.25
CA VAL A 169 -10.86 -18.83 9.48
C VAL A 169 -9.86 -19.95 9.23
N GLU A 170 -8.93 -20.14 10.16
CA GLU A 170 -7.91 -21.19 10.05
C GLU A 170 -8.55 -22.58 10.10
N ILE A 171 -8.06 -23.50 9.28
CA ILE A 171 -8.35 -24.93 9.42
C ILE A 171 -7.29 -25.51 10.36
N PRO A 172 -7.63 -25.90 11.61
CA PRO A 172 -6.65 -26.30 12.61
C PRO A 172 -5.75 -27.44 12.12
N GLY A 173 -4.44 -27.27 12.31
CA GLY A 173 -3.42 -28.28 11.97
C GLY A 173 -3.15 -28.44 10.47
N LYS A 174 -3.79 -27.66 9.59
CA LYS A 174 -3.59 -27.75 8.14
C LYS A 174 -2.66 -26.64 7.65
N THR A 175 -1.41 -27.01 7.39
CA THR A 175 -0.40 -26.10 6.83
C THR A 175 0.25 -26.70 5.60
N GLU A 176 0.75 -25.83 4.71
CA GLU A 176 1.43 -26.22 3.48
C GLU A 176 2.75 -25.45 3.35
N LEU A 177 3.83 -26.18 3.08
CA LEU A 177 5.14 -25.60 2.87
C LEU A 177 5.35 -25.35 1.38
N VAL A 178 5.60 -24.10 1.00
CA VAL A 178 5.76 -23.70 -0.40
C VAL A 178 7.13 -23.08 -0.61
N GLU A 179 7.88 -23.57 -1.58
CA GLU A 179 9.18 -23.02 -1.96
C GLU A 179 9.04 -21.66 -2.66
N VAL A 180 9.81 -20.68 -2.20
CA VAL A 180 9.87 -19.30 -2.69
C VAL A 180 11.27 -18.72 -2.52
N ASP A 181 11.71 -17.90 -3.45
CA ASP A 181 12.99 -17.17 -3.34
C ASP A 181 12.79 -15.65 -3.20
N GLU A 182 11.58 -15.16 -3.44
CA GLU A 182 11.16 -13.78 -3.27
C GLU A 182 9.71 -13.70 -2.75
N VAL A 183 9.48 -12.86 -1.75
CA VAL A 183 8.16 -12.59 -1.18
C VAL A 183 7.91 -11.09 -1.16
N VAL A 184 6.81 -10.66 -1.77
CA VAL A 184 6.38 -9.26 -1.78
C VAL A 184 5.08 -9.13 -0.99
N VAL A 185 5.13 -8.38 0.11
CA VAL A 185 4.01 -8.18 1.01
C VAL A 185 3.13 -7.03 0.50
N SER A 186 1.85 -7.31 0.26
CA SER A 186 0.84 -6.37 -0.29
C SER A 186 -0.43 -6.33 0.57
N VAL A 187 -0.28 -6.31 1.90
CA VAL A 187 -1.41 -6.40 2.85
C VAL A 187 -2.04 -5.05 3.23
N GLY A 188 -1.72 -4.00 2.49
CA GLY A 188 -2.29 -2.66 2.63
C GLY A 188 -1.29 -1.61 3.09
N VAL A 189 -1.78 -0.37 3.14
CA VAL A 189 -1.00 0.83 3.45
C VAL A 189 -1.70 1.66 4.51
N SER A 190 -0.95 2.53 5.19
CA SER A 190 -1.49 3.53 6.10
C SER A 190 -0.94 4.93 5.78
N PRO A 191 -1.62 5.98 6.25
CA PRO A 191 -1.06 7.33 6.33
C PRO A 191 0.32 7.36 6.97
N ASN A 192 1.22 8.20 6.43
CA ASN A 192 2.49 8.48 7.07
C ASN A 192 2.26 9.46 8.23
N PRO A 193 2.70 9.15 9.46
CA PRO A 193 2.47 10.00 10.63
C PRO A 193 3.23 11.33 10.60
N LEU A 194 4.14 11.54 9.64
CA LEU A 194 5.00 12.72 9.57
C LEU A 194 4.22 14.04 9.59
N ILE A 195 3.21 14.18 8.73
CA ILE A 195 2.38 15.40 8.70
C ILE A 195 1.64 15.58 10.03
N PRO A 196 0.84 14.62 10.51
CA PRO A 196 0.19 14.71 11.83
C PRO A 196 1.14 15.04 12.99
N GLN A 197 2.36 14.49 13.00
CA GLN A 197 3.33 14.75 14.05
C GLN A 197 3.98 16.15 13.95
N SER A 198 4.05 16.70 12.74
CA SER A 198 4.66 18.01 12.49
C SER A 198 3.71 19.20 12.69
N VAL A 199 2.41 18.94 12.86
CA VAL A 199 1.36 19.97 12.92
C VAL A 199 0.59 19.87 14.23
N GLN A 200 0.78 20.88 15.08
CA GLN A 200 0.02 20.97 16.32
C GLN A 200 -1.48 21.18 16.05
N GLY A 201 -2.32 20.42 16.75
CA GLY A 201 -3.78 20.53 16.63
C GLY A 201 -4.38 19.80 15.43
N LEU A 202 -3.58 19.11 14.61
CA LEU A 202 -4.11 18.28 13.53
C LEU A 202 -4.70 16.99 14.10
N GLU A 203 -6.02 16.86 14.02
CA GLU A 203 -6.73 15.68 14.49
C GLU A 203 -6.60 14.52 13.49
N VAL A 204 -6.39 13.31 14.03
CA VAL A 204 -6.35 12.07 13.25
C VAL A 204 -7.27 11.01 13.86
N THR A 205 -7.81 10.13 13.01
CA THR A 205 -8.59 8.98 13.45
C THR A 205 -7.69 7.89 14.06
N LYS A 206 -8.30 6.86 14.66
CA LYS A 206 -7.57 5.66 15.13
C LYS A 206 -6.78 4.94 14.02
N TRP A 207 -7.07 5.22 12.76
CA TRP A 207 -6.39 4.65 11.60
C TRP A 207 -5.28 5.55 11.03
N GLY A 208 -5.01 6.69 11.68
CA GLY A 208 -4.01 7.67 11.28
C GLY A 208 -4.44 8.59 10.14
N THR A 209 -5.70 8.53 9.70
CA THR A 209 -6.22 9.44 8.66
C THR A 209 -6.57 10.80 9.24
N VAL A 210 -6.35 11.87 8.48
CA VAL A 210 -6.65 13.25 8.91
C VAL A 210 -8.16 13.45 9.01
N VAL A 211 -8.61 14.02 10.12
CA VAL A 211 -10.01 14.39 10.34
C VAL A 211 -10.30 15.72 9.65
N VAL A 212 -11.33 15.74 8.82
CA VAL A 212 -11.79 16.92 8.10
C VAL A 212 -13.30 17.05 8.12
N ASN A 213 -13.80 18.26 7.91
CA ASN A 213 -15.19 18.48 7.55
C ASN A 213 -15.45 17.88 6.15
N ASN A 214 -16.46 17.01 6.03
CA ASN A 214 -16.72 16.27 4.79
C ASN A 214 -17.22 17.11 3.60
N ASP A 215 -17.69 18.34 3.82
CA ASP A 215 -18.15 19.24 2.77
C ASP A 215 -17.04 20.17 2.31
N THR A 216 -16.26 20.70 3.26
CA THR A 216 -15.20 21.70 2.98
C THR A 216 -13.81 21.09 2.83
N MET A 217 -13.60 19.86 3.31
CA MET A 217 -12.29 19.23 3.44
C MET A 217 -11.32 19.96 4.39
N GLN A 218 -11.82 20.90 5.21
CA GLN A 218 -11.02 21.66 6.16
C GLN A 218 -10.77 20.83 7.43
N SER A 219 -9.55 20.86 7.95
CA SER A 219 -9.19 20.20 9.21
C SER A 219 -9.52 21.08 10.43
N ALA A 220 -9.24 20.57 11.64
CA ALA A 220 -9.31 21.36 12.87
C ALA A 220 -8.32 22.54 12.89
N VAL A 221 -7.26 22.50 12.09
CA VAL A 221 -6.32 23.61 11.90
C VAL A 221 -6.83 24.48 10.74
N PRO A 222 -7.23 25.75 10.97
CA PRO A 222 -8.00 26.53 9.99
C PRO A 222 -7.34 26.68 8.62
N ILE A 223 -6.01 26.84 8.56
CA ILE A 223 -5.29 26.99 7.29
C ILE A 223 -5.13 25.67 6.51
N ILE A 224 -5.36 24.53 7.16
CA ILE A 224 -5.09 23.20 6.61
C ILE A 224 -6.39 22.55 6.14
N PHE A 225 -6.37 22.16 4.87
CA PHE A 225 -7.33 21.30 4.21
C PHE A 225 -6.66 19.97 3.88
N ALA A 226 -7.39 18.87 3.80
CA ALA A 226 -6.81 17.58 3.43
C ALA A 226 -7.78 16.75 2.59
N GLY A 227 -7.27 15.92 1.68
CA GLY A 227 -8.12 15.15 0.79
C GLY A 227 -7.42 13.95 0.14
N GLY A 228 -8.21 13.01 -0.37
CA GLY A 228 -7.72 11.75 -0.90
C GLY A 228 -7.38 10.75 0.20
N ASP A 229 -6.40 9.88 -0.07
CA ASP A 229 -6.12 8.72 0.77
C ASP A 229 -5.63 9.05 2.18
N ILE A 230 -5.08 10.25 2.39
CA ILE A 230 -4.70 10.75 3.72
C ILE A 230 -5.92 10.95 4.63
N VAL A 231 -7.11 11.17 4.06
CA VAL A 231 -8.39 11.28 4.77
C VAL A 231 -9.15 9.95 4.75
N ARG A 232 -9.13 9.25 3.61
CA ARG A 232 -10.00 8.08 3.37
C ARG A 232 -9.39 6.74 3.77
N GLY A 233 -8.06 6.61 3.79
CA GLY A 233 -7.36 5.36 4.04
C GLY A 233 -7.47 4.36 2.88
N GLY A 234 -6.70 4.57 1.82
CA GLY A 234 -6.64 3.69 0.64
C GLY A 234 -7.94 3.64 -0.15
N ALA A 235 -8.16 4.64 -1.03
CA ALA A 235 -9.39 4.79 -1.79
C ALA A 235 -9.14 4.72 -3.31
N THR A 236 -10.02 5.34 -4.10
CA THR A 236 -9.91 5.39 -5.56
C THR A 236 -9.45 6.76 -6.03
N VAL A 237 -8.78 6.79 -7.18
CA VAL A 237 -8.30 8.03 -7.83
C VAL A 237 -9.42 9.05 -8.02
N ILE A 238 -10.63 8.61 -8.37
CA ILE A 238 -11.78 9.50 -8.59
C ILE A 238 -12.23 10.20 -7.30
N LEU A 239 -12.17 9.51 -6.16
CA LEU A 239 -12.52 10.09 -4.86
C LEU A 239 -11.46 11.11 -4.43
N ALA A 240 -10.18 10.82 -4.62
CA ALA A 240 -9.10 11.77 -4.34
C ALA A 240 -9.21 13.04 -5.19
N MET A 241 -9.53 12.90 -6.49
CA MET A 241 -9.79 14.04 -7.37
C MET A 241 -11.00 14.87 -6.87
N GLY A 242 -12.08 14.20 -6.46
CA GLY A 242 -13.27 14.84 -5.89
C GLY A 242 -12.97 15.63 -4.62
N ASP A 243 -12.16 15.07 -3.72
CA ASP A 243 -11.73 15.77 -2.49
C ASP A 243 -10.89 17.00 -2.81
N GLY A 244 -9.94 16.90 -3.75
CA GLY A 244 -9.13 18.04 -4.18
C GLY A 244 -9.98 19.19 -4.74
N ARG A 245 -11.01 18.88 -5.55
CA ARG A 245 -11.94 19.90 -6.06
C ARG A 245 -12.76 20.57 -4.97
N ARG A 246 -13.25 19.79 -3.99
CA ARG A 246 -14.00 20.33 -2.84
C ARG A 246 -13.14 21.21 -1.96
N ALA A 247 -11.93 20.76 -1.64
CA ALA A 247 -10.95 21.50 -0.87
C ALA A 247 -10.57 22.82 -1.56
N ALA A 248 -10.31 22.80 -2.88
CA ALA A 248 -9.97 24.00 -3.63
C ALA A 248 -11.08 25.06 -3.57
N LYS A 249 -12.35 24.66 -3.76
CA LYS A 249 -13.50 25.56 -3.66
C LYS A 249 -13.62 26.15 -2.24
N ALA A 250 -13.59 25.29 -1.23
CA ALA A 250 -13.78 25.73 0.15
C ALA A 250 -12.62 26.61 0.65
N MET A 251 -11.39 26.33 0.21
CA MET A 251 -10.21 27.13 0.53
C MET A 251 -10.29 28.52 -0.12
N ASP A 252 -10.72 28.62 -1.38
CA ASP A 252 -10.95 29.91 -2.05
C ASP A 252 -12.02 30.75 -1.32
N GLU A 253 -13.14 30.12 -0.92
CA GLU A 253 -14.19 30.78 -0.13
C GLU A 253 -13.72 31.20 1.26
N TRP A 254 -12.82 30.43 1.88
CA TRP A 254 -12.26 30.73 3.20
C TRP A 254 -11.24 31.86 3.16
N ILE A 255 -10.34 31.89 2.17
CA ILE A 255 -9.30 32.94 2.02
C ILE A 255 -9.90 34.31 1.69
N LYS A 256 -11.04 34.34 1.00
CA LYS A 256 -11.72 35.59 0.61
C LYS A 256 -12.51 36.25 1.75
N LYS A 257 -12.77 35.54 2.85
CA LYS A 257 -13.47 36.06 4.03
C LYS A 257 -12.49 36.77 4.95
#